data_AF-A0A370HH41-F1
#
_entry.id   AF-A0A370HH41-F1
#
_cell.length_a   1.000
_cell.length_b   1.000
_cell.length_c   1.000
_cell.angle_alpha   90.00
_cell.angle_beta   90.00
_cell.angle_gamma   90.00
#
_symmetry.space_group_name_H-M   'P 1'
#
loop_
_entity.id
_entity.type
_entity.pdbx_description
1 polymer ?
#
loop_
_entity_poly.entity_id
_entity_poly.type
_entity_poly.pdbx_seq_one_letter_code
_entity_poly.pdbx_strand_id
1 'polypeptide(L)' 'MTDQVQPACDTDEMEADVTALILACDGDPRTVIKALLVEKLIQEQRIERLAASLSFGYVRGRIGVTPLNGTSRT' A
#
# COMPACT_ATOMS: atom_id res chain seq x y z
N MET A 1 -16.42 26.84 4.23
CA MET A 1 -17.19 25.58 4.16
C MET A 1 -16.58 24.78 3.03
N THR A 2 -15.69 23.83 3.36
CA THR A 2 -15.14 22.92 2.35
C THR A 2 -16.19 21.88 2.06
N ASP A 3 -16.82 22.00 0.89
CA ASP A 3 -17.66 20.98 0.28
C ASP A 3 -16.82 19.70 0.16
N GLN A 4 -17.04 18.75 1.06
CA GLN A 4 -16.61 17.37 0.86
C GLN A 4 -17.49 16.84 -0.26
N VAL A 5 -17.01 16.93 -1.50
CA VAL A 5 -17.59 16.16 -2.60
C VAL A 5 -17.34 14.69 -2.24
N GLN A 6 -18.31 14.09 -1.56
CA GLN A 6 -18.39 12.65 -1.44
C GLN A 6 -18.35 12.14 -2.88
N PRO A 7 -17.37 11.31 -3.28
CA PRO A 7 -17.45 10.68 -4.59
C PRO A 7 -18.74 9.85 -4.55
N ALA A 8 -19.72 10.24 -5.36
CA ALA A 8 -20.88 9.41 -5.65
C ALA A 8 -20.38 8.24 -6.52
N CYS A 9 -19.61 7.34 -5.92
CA CYS A 9 -19.14 6.12 -6.54
C CYS A 9 -19.71 4.96 -5.73
N ASP A 10 -20.74 4.35 -6.32
CA ASP A 10 -20.95 2.90 -6.31
C ASP A 10 -21.05 2.23 -4.94
N THR A 11 -21.82 2.82 -4.03
CA THR A 11 -22.26 2.14 -2.80
C THR A 11 -22.84 0.74 -3.11
N ASP A 12 -23.49 0.60 -4.26
CA ASP A 12 -24.08 -0.67 -4.73
C ASP A 12 -23.02 -1.72 -5.10
N GLU A 13 -21.88 -1.30 -5.68
CA GLU A 13 -20.75 -2.19 -5.99
C GLU A 13 -20.05 -2.63 -4.71
N MET A 14 -19.85 -1.69 -3.76
CA MET A 14 -19.28 -2.00 -2.46
C MET A 14 -20.15 -3.00 -1.67
N GLU A 15 -21.47 -2.84 -1.67
CA GLU A 15 -22.39 -3.78 -1.02
C GLU A 15 -22.41 -5.15 -1.72
N ALA A 16 -22.27 -5.19 -3.05
CA ALA A 16 -22.12 -6.43 -3.79
C ALA A 16 -20.82 -7.18 -3.41
N ASP A 17 -19.70 -6.45 -3.27
CA ASP A 17 -18.42 -7.01 -2.82
C ASP A 17 -18.49 -7.53 -1.38
N VAL A 18 -19.13 -6.77 -0.47
CA VAL A 18 -19.36 -7.22 0.91
C VAL A 18 -20.18 -8.51 0.93
N THR A 19 -21.24 -8.56 0.13
CA THR A 19 -22.09 -9.76 0.01
C THR A 19 -21.29 -10.95 -0.52
N ALA A 20 -20.46 -10.75 -1.55
CA ALA A 20 -19.59 -11.79 -2.10
C ALA A 20 -18.57 -12.30 -1.07
N LEU A 21 -17.98 -11.42 -0.27
CA LEU A 21 -17.03 -11.77 0.79
C LEU A 21 -17.70 -12.58 1.92
N ILE A 22 -18.92 -12.19 2.33
CA ILE A 22 -19.71 -12.92 3.33
C ILE A 22 -20.02 -14.33 2.82
N LEU A 23 -20.45 -14.46 1.56
CA LEU A 23 -20.72 -15.76 0.94
C LEU A 23 -19.45 -16.64 0.86
N ALA A 24 -18.30 -16.05 0.55
CA ALA A 24 -17.02 -16.76 0.52
C ALA A 24 -16.56 -17.24 1.92
N CYS A 25 -17.05 -16.62 2.99
CA CYS A 25 -16.76 -16.97 4.39
C CYS A 25 -17.90 -17.79 5.03
N ASP A 26 -18.56 -18.65 4.26
CA ASP A 26 -19.68 -19.51 4.70
C ASP A 26 -20.86 -18.73 5.34
N GLY A 27 -21.00 -17.45 4.98
CA GLY A 27 -22.02 -16.57 5.54
C GLY A 27 -21.69 -16.01 6.92
N ASP A 28 -20.50 -16.26 7.48
CA ASP A 28 -20.09 -15.72 8.78
C ASP A 28 -19.38 -14.36 8.63
N PRO A 29 -20.06 -13.24 8.95
CA PRO A 29 -19.45 -11.91 8.86
C PRO A 29 -18.27 -11.75 9.83
N ARG A 30 -18.23 -12.50 10.94
CA ARG A 30 -17.11 -12.44 11.89
C ARG A 30 -15.85 -13.04 11.28
N THR A 31 -16.00 -14.05 10.43
CA THR A 31 -14.88 -14.65 9.69
C THR A 31 -14.38 -13.71 8.60
N VAL A 32 -15.28 -13.00 7.89
CA VAL A 32 -14.89 -11.92 6.94
C VAL A 32 -14.06 -10.86 7.63
N ILE A 33 -14.52 -10.33 8.77
CA ILE A 33 -13.80 -9.28 9.50
C ILE A 33 -12.40 -9.75 9.92
N LYS A 34 -12.27 -10.99 10.39
CA LYS A 34 -10.95 -11.57 10.71
C LYS A 34 -10.04 -11.63 9.48
N ALA A 35 -10.55 -12.07 8.34
CA ALA A 35 -9.79 -12.12 7.09
C ALA A 35 -9.34 -10.72 6.66
N LEU A 36 -10.23 -9.73 6.70
CA LEU A 36 -9.90 -8.34 6.37
C LEU A 36 -8.86 -7.73 7.31
N LEU A 37 -8.91 -8.03 8.61
CA LEU A 37 -7.89 -7.59 9.57
C LEU A 37 -6.52 -8.19 9.28
N VAL A 38 -6.46 -9.46 8.89
CA VAL A 38 -5.21 -10.13 8.49
C VAL A 38 -4.67 -9.54 7.18
N GLU A 39 -5.53 -9.35 6.18
CA GLU A 39 -5.15 -8.75 4.91
C GLU A 39 -4.61 -7.33 5.10
N LYS A 40 -5.27 -6.51 5.93
CA LYS A 40 -4.80 -5.19 6.32
C LYS A 40 -3.39 -5.24 6.92
N LEU A 41 -3.15 -6.13 7.88
CA LEU A 41 -1.83 -6.29 8.51
C LEU A 41 -0.75 -6.65 7.47
N ILE A 42 -1.07 -7.53 6.53
CA ILE A 42 -0.16 -7.92 5.44
C ILE A 42 0.16 -6.71 4.55
N GLN A 43 -0.85 -5.92 4.20
CA GLN A 43 -0.68 -4.73 3.36
C GLN A 43 0.18 -3.66 4.06
N GLU A 44 -0.05 -3.40 5.35
CA GLU A 44 0.77 -2.50 6.17
C GLU A 44 2.24 -2.95 6.18
N GLN A 45 2.51 -4.23 6.43
CA GLN A 45 3.86 -4.77 6.38
C GLN A 45 4.52 -4.65 4.99
N ARG A 46 3.74 -4.81 3.91
CA ARG A 46 4.26 -4.63 2.54
C ARG A 46 4.62 -3.18 2.29
N ILE A 47 3.80 -2.23 2.73
CA ILE A 47 4.10 -0.80 2.63
C ILE A 47 5.38 -0.46 3.39
N GLU A 48 5.53 -0.94 4.63
CA GLU A 48 6.75 -0.73 5.43
C GLU A 48 8.00 -1.29 4.73
N ARG A 49 7.92 -2.51 4.19
CA ARG A 49 9.03 -3.12 3.43
C ARG A 49 9.40 -2.33 2.19
N LEU A 50 8.41 -1.84 1.44
CA LEU A 50 8.63 -1.02 0.26
C LEU A 50 9.26 0.32 0.64
N ALA A 51 8.76 0.99 1.68
CA ALA A 51 9.32 2.24 2.19
C ALA A 51 10.79 2.07 2.64
N ALA A 52 11.10 0.99 3.36
CA ALA A 52 12.47 0.65 3.74
C ALA A 52 13.36 0.43 2.51
N SER A 53 12.87 -0.31 1.51
CA SER A 53 13.62 -0.60 0.27
C SER A 53 13.91 0.67 -0.54
N LEU A 54 12.94 1.59 -0.63
CA LEU A 54 13.13 2.89 -1.27
C LEU A 54 14.16 3.74 -0.51
N SER A 55 14.12 3.75 0.82
CA SER A 55 15.12 4.45 1.65
C SER A 55 16.53 3.90 1.42
N PHE A 56 16.71 2.57 1.44
CA PHE A 56 18.00 1.94 1.14
C PHE A 56 18.49 2.22 -0.29
N GLY A 57 17.61 2.16 -1.28
CA GLY A 57 17.93 2.47 -2.67
C GLY A 57 18.31 3.94 -2.88
N TYR A 58 17.59 4.85 -2.23
CA TYR A 58 17.87 6.29 -2.26
C TYR A 58 19.23 6.62 -1.60
N VAL A 59 19.55 6.02 -0.46
CA VAL A 59 20.86 6.17 0.19
C VAL A 59 21.99 5.63 -0.69
N ARG A 60 21.81 4.47 -1.34
CA ARG A 60 22.81 3.93 -2.30
C ARG A 60 23.01 4.83 -3.52
N GLY A 61 21.94 5.39 -4.08
CA GLY A 61 22.02 6.32 -5.21
C GLY A 61 22.83 7.59 -4.89
N ARG A 62 22.76 8.09 -3.66
CA ARG A 62 23.52 9.27 -3.22
C ARG A 62 25.02 8.99 -3.06
N ILE A 63 25.41 7.77 -2.70
CA ILE A 63 26.83 7.38 -2.59
C ILE A 63 27.46 7.17 -3.98
N GLY A 64 26.65 6.74 -4.97
CA GLY A 64 27.06 6.62 -6.38
C GLY A 64 27.19 7.95 -7.13
N VAL A 65 26.54 9.02 -6.66
CA VAL A 65 26.74 10.40 -7.15
C VAL A 65 27.81 11.09 -6.30
N THR A 66 28.96 10.43 -6.15
CA THR A 66 30.20 11.16 -5.96
C THR A 66 30.71 11.42 -7.37
N PRO A 67 30.75 12.67 -7.89
CA PRO A 67 31.43 12.90 -9.14
C PRO A 67 32.87 12.47 -8.91
N LEU A 68 33.28 11.39 -9.58
CA LEU A 68 34.68 11.11 -9.83
C LEU A 68 35.19 12.30 -10.64
N ASN A 69 35.57 13.38 -9.95
CA ASN A 69 36.37 14.43 -10.53
C ASN A 69 37.76 13.83 -10.70
N GLY A 70 37.88 13.02 -11.76
CA GLY A 70 39.13 12.50 -12.25
C GLY A 70 39.91 13.65 -12.83
N THR A 71 40.75 14.29 -12.01
CA THR A 71 41.89 15.04 -12.51
C THR A 71 43.10 14.14 -12.40
N SER A 72 43.26 13.29 -13.41
CA SER A 72 44.56 12.72 -13.76
C SER A 72 45.08 13.54 -14.93
N ARG A 73 46.12 14.37 -14.71
CA ARG A 73 47.05 14.80 -15.77
C ARG A 73 48.31 15.44 -15.18
N THR A 74 49.44 14.77 -15.46
CA THR A 74 50.84 15.24 -15.62
C THR A 74 51.48 16.13 -14.55
#